data_AF-A0A8J8MGB1-F1
#
_entry.id   AF-A0A8J8MGB1-F1
#
_cell.length_a   1.000
_cell.length_b   1.000
_cell.length_c   1.000
_cell.angle_alpha   90.00
_cell.angle_beta   90.00
_cell.angle_gamma   90.00
#
_symmetry.space_group_name_H-M   'P 1'
#
loop_
_entity.id
_entity.type
_entity.pdbx_description
1 polymer ?
#
loop_
_entity_poly.entity_id
_entity_poly.type
_entity_poly.pdbx_seq_one_letter_code
_entity_poly.pdbx_strand_id
1 'polypeptide(L)'
;MSWLDIVVIGIIGLNAFISYQRGFIKTLFKFVSLIVSVMVTMYVYPYVSQFLIHQTGVYASIKDGIIRLLKLEGAAETAQTTGDQINFISNLQIPEAFKHILVTNNNSEIYNLLDVSSIGDYIGGMIATLIINIIAFLGVFIIVSILLKVVINLVDLVSKLPVLNQINKLGGLIIGVIIGIVMVWFLSLILSMFSANPGVAKVFETLEVSEVAKFFYDNNLLMKIVTNVSKSIVG
;
A
#
# COMPACT_ATOMS: atom_id res chain seq x y z
N MET A 1 -23.85 1.78 -22.19
CA MET A 1 -22.70 2.51 -21.59
C MET A 1 -23.09 3.28 -20.33
N SER A 2 -22.55 2.85 -19.19
CA SER A 2 -22.74 3.47 -17.87
C SER A 2 -21.66 4.52 -17.54
N TRP A 3 -21.80 5.24 -16.41
CA TRP A 3 -20.74 6.13 -15.93
C TRP A 3 -19.47 5.37 -15.52
N LEU A 4 -19.59 4.11 -15.08
CA LEU A 4 -18.45 3.25 -14.78
C LEU A 4 -17.67 2.87 -16.04
N ASP A 5 -18.37 2.64 -17.16
CA ASP A 5 -17.73 2.40 -18.45
C ASP A 5 -16.84 3.59 -18.85
N ILE A 6 -17.35 4.81 -18.68
CA ILE A 6 -16.61 6.04 -18.97
C ILE A 6 -15.38 6.16 -18.06
N VAL A 7 -15.51 5.85 -16.77
CA VAL A 7 -14.37 5.88 -15.83
C VAL A 7 -13.30 4.86 -16.23
N VAL A 8 -13.68 3.62 -16.54
CA VAL A 8 -12.74 2.56 -16.93
C VAL A 8 -12.03 2.91 -18.23
N ILE A 9 -12.77 3.35 -19.26
CA ILE A 9 -12.20 3.82 -20.52
C ILE A 9 -11.29 5.02 -20.28
N GLY A 10 -11.68 5.94 -19.39
CA GLY A 10 -10.90 7.10 -19.01
C GLY A 10 -9.56 6.72 -18.38
N ILE A 11 -9.54 5.76 -17.46
CA ILE A 11 -8.31 5.27 -16.83
C ILE A 11 -7.37 4.64 -17.87
N ILE A 12 -7.91 3.77 -18.74
CA ILE A 12 -7.11 3.10 -19.77
C ILE A 12 -6.60 4.11 -20.80
N GLY A 13 -7.47 4.99 -21.30
CA GLY A 13 -7.16 6.00 -22.30
C GLY A 13 -6.16 7.05 -21.79
N LEU A 14 -6.30 7.51 -20.55
CA LEU A 14 -5.35 8.44 -19.94
C LEU A 14 -3.96 7.82 -19.81
N ASN A 15 -3.87 6.58 -19.31
CA ASN A 15 -2.59 5.87 -19.21
C ASN A 15 -1.98 5.60 -20.59
N ALA A 16 -2.79 5.21 -21.58
CA ALA A 16 -2.36 5.04 -22.97
C ALA A 16 -1.81 6.34 -23.57
N PHE A 17 -2.52 7.47 -23.39
CA PHE A 17 -2.10 8.77 -23.91
C PHE A 17 -0.82 9.27 -23.24
N ILE A 18 -0.74 9.21 -21.91
CA ILE A 18 0.46 9.61 -21.16
C ILE A 18 1.67 8.80 -21.60
N SER A 19 1.49 7.48 -21.79
CA SER A 19 2.57 6.58 -22.19
C SER A 19 2.95 6.73 -23.66
N TYR A 20 1.99 7.04 -24.54
CA TYR A 20 2.24 7.41 -25.93
C TYR A 20 3.13 8.66 -26.04
N GLN A 21 2.83 9.70 -25.24
CA GLN A 21 3.64 10.93 -25.24
C GLN A 21 5.07 10.70 -24.72
N ARG A 22 5.23 9.80 -23.75
CA ARG A 22 6.53 9.45 -23.15
C ARG A 22 7.35 8.49 -23.99
N GLY A 23 6.70 7.59 -24.72
CA GLY A 23 7.31 6.49 -25.45
C GLY A 23 7.49 5.22 -24.60
N PHE A 24 7.63 4.09 -25.30
CA PHE A 24 7.76 2.73 -24.77
C PHE A 24 8.87 2.62 -23.76
N ILE A 25 10.09 2.99 -24.15
CA ILE A 25 11.30 2.79 -23.34
C ILE A 25 11.12 3.51 -22.00
N LYS A 26 10.79 4.80 -22.02
CA LYS A 26 10.61 5.59 -20.79
C LYS A 26 9.47 5.09 -19.92
N THR A 27 8.39 4.60 -20.53
CA THR A 27 7.24 4.06 -19.78
C THR A 27 7.59 2.74 -19.12
N LEU A 28 8.23 1.83 -19.87
CA LEU A 28 8.70 0.53 -19.38
C LEU A 28 9.72 0.71 -18.25
N PHE A 29 10.73 1.56 -18.45
CA PHE A 29 11.74 1.82 -17.43
C PHE A 29 11.15 2.45 -16.17
N LYS A 30 10.18 3.38 -16.28
CA LYS A 30 9.51 3.93 -15.10
C LYS A 30 8.72 2.87 -14.34
N PHE A 31 8.03 1.99 -15.06
CA PHE A 31 7.26 0.91 -14.45
C PHE A 31 8.16 -0.11 -13.75
N VAL A 32 9.22 -0.57 -14.43
CA VAL A 32 10.24 -1.47 -13.85
C VAL A 32 10.93 -0.79 -12.66
N SER A 33 11.30 0.48 -12.78
CA SER A 33 11.93 1.24 -11.69
C SER A 33 11.04 1.37 -10.46
N LEU A 34 9.72 1.46 -10.62
CA LEU A 34 8.78 1.48 -9.49
C LEU A 34 8.77 0.12 -8.78
N ILE A 35 8.72 -0.98 -9.54
CA ILE A 35 8.75 -2.33 -8.96
C ILE A 35 10.07 -2.55 -8.22
N VAL A 36 11.19 -2.21 -8.87
CA VAL A 36 12.53 -2.33 -8.28
C VAL A 36 12.65 -1.44 -7.04
N SER A 37 12.14 -0.20 -7.05
CA SER A 37 12.22 0.67 -5.88
C SER A 37 11.43 0.12 -4.71
N VAL A 38 10.23 -0.42 -4.94
CA VAL A 38 9.45 -1.09 -3.88
C VAL A 38 10.18 -2.31 -3.35
N MET A 39 10.70 -3.18 -4.21
CA MET A 39 11.43 -4.39 -3.80
C MET A 39 12.67 -4.06 -2.96
N VAL A 40 13.50 -3.11 -3.42
CA VAL A 40 14.68 -2.65 -2.68
C VAL A 40 14.25 -2.00 -1.36
N THR A 41 13.18 -1.20 -1.37
CA THR A 41 12.66 -0.60 -0.13
C THR A 41 12.23 -1.66 0.87
N MET A 42 11.46 -2.68 0.44
CA MET A 42 11.03 -3.79 1.29
C MET A 42 12.20 -4.49 1.97
N TYR A 43 13.33 -4.60 1.28
CA TYR A 43 14.55 -5.18 1.84
C TYR A 43 15.28 -4.22 2.79
N VAL A 44 15.37 -2.93 2.47
CA VAL A 44 16.22 -1.96 3.18
C VAL A 44 15.52 -1.31 4.37
N TYR A 45 14.21 -1.05 4.31
CA TYR A 45 13.48 -0.32 5.35
C TYR A 45 13.57 -0.93 6.76
N PRO A 46 13.63 -2.26 6.98
CA PRO A 46 13.71 -2.81 8.33
C PRO A 46 15.00 -2.40 9.03
N TYR A 47 16.12 -2.32 8.32
CA TYR A 47 17.40 -1.87 8.87
C TYR A 47 17.37 -0.39 9.26
N VAL A 48 16.73 0.44 8.43
CA VAL A 48 16.55 1.86 8.73
C VAL A 48 15.62 2.05 9.93
N SER A 49 14.54 1.27 10.00
CA SER A 49 13.62 1.29 11.15
C SER A 49 14.32 0.89 12.44
N GLN A 50 15.07 -0.23 12.45
CA GLN A 50 15.84 -0.65 13.62
C GLN A 50 16.88 0.39 14.04
N PHE A 51 17.56 1.02 13.08
CA PHE A 51 18.48 2.12 13.37
C PHE A 51 17.75 3.29 14.05
N LEU A 52 16.59 3.70 13.53
CA LEU A 52 15.79 4.77 14.13
C LEU A 52 15.29 4.39 15.54
N ILE A 53 14.93 3.13 15.77
CA ILE A 53 14.43 2.65 17.07
C ILE A 53 15.54 2.57 18.12
N HIS A 54 16.68 1.99 17.78
CA HIS A 54 17.71 1.65 18.77
C HIS A 54 18.85 2.66 18.89
N GLN A 55 19.14 3.41 17.82
CA GLN A 55 20.31 4.29 17.77
C GLN A 55 19.94 5.78 17.86
N THR A 56 18.66 6.11 17.83
CA THR A 56 18.19 7.50 17.89
C THR A 56 17.14 7.69 18.99
N GLY A 57 16.95 8.94 19.44
CA GLY A 57 15.91 9.29 20.41
C GLY A 57 14.49 9.40 19.83
N VAL A 58 14.31 9.10 18.53
CA VAL A 58 13.03 9.30 17.83
C VAL A 58 11.95 8.36 18.36
N TYR A 59 12.28 7.09 18.65
CA TYR A 59 11.32 6.14 19.21
C TYR A 59 10.73 6.59 20.54
N ALA A 60 11.57 6.97 21.49
CA ALA A 60 11.13 7.47 22.79
C ALA A 60 10.24 8.73 22.62
N SER A 61 10.65 9.66 21.77
CA SER A 61 9.90 10.91 21.53
C SER A 61 8.52 10.65 20.94
N ILE A 62 8.40 9.73 19.98
CA ILE A 62 7.12 9.37 19.37
C ILE A 62 6.27 8.60 20.39
N LYS A 63 6.83 7.61 21.09
CA LYS A 63 6.13 6.81 22.11
C LYS A 63 5.50 7.72 23.17
N ASP A 64 6.28 8.62 23.76
CA ASP A 64 5.80 9.55 24.79
C ASP A 64 4.74 10.50 24.24
N GLY A 65 4.89 10.96 23.00
CA GLY A 65 3.89 11.77 22.31
C GLY A 65 2.56 11.04 22.15
N ILE A 66 2.59 9.75 21.76
CA ILE A 66 1.39 8.92 21.63
C ILE A 66 0.73 8.67 22.98
N ILE A 67 1.50 8.36 24.02
CA ILE A 67 0.97 8.13 25.37
C ILE A 67 0.20 9.36 25.86
N ARG A 68 0.78 10.56 25.69
CA ARG A 68 0.12 11.82 26.09
C ARG A 68 -1.10 12.15 25.24
N LEU A 69 -1.02 11.98 23.92
CA LEU A 69 -2.11 12.26 23.00
C LEU A 69 -3.33 11.39 23.27
N LEU A 70 -3.10 10.10 23.56
CA LEU A 70 -4.14 9.12 23.81
C LEU A 70 -4.49 8.97 25.30
N LYS A 71 -3.83 9.73 26.19
CA LYS A 71 -4.03 9.72 27.65
C LYS A 71 -3.89 8.32 28.26
N LEU A 72 -2.81 7.63 27.89
CA LEU A 72 -2.59 6.21 28.24
C LEU A 72 -1.96 6.02 29.63
N GLU A 73 -1.62 7.09 30.36
CA GLU A 73 -0.89 7.02 31.63
C GLU A 73 -1.64 6.24 32.72
N GLY A 74 -2.98 6.23 32.70
CA GLY A 74 -3.83 5.47 33.62
C GLY A 74 -4.38 4.15 33.05
N ALA A 75 -3.94 3.74 31.85
CA ALA A 75 -4.50 2.58 31.18
C ALA A 75 -4.27 1.26 31.95
N ALA A 76 -3.15 1.16 32.68
CA ALA A 76 -2.81 -0.01 33.49
C ALA A 76 -3.79 -0.26 34.65
N GLU A 77 -4.38 0.79 35.21
CA GLU A 77 -5.33 0.67 36.34
C GLU A 77 -6.72 0.21 35.87
N THR A 78 -7.07 0.55 34.63
CA THR A 78 -8.40 0.32 34.04
C THR A 78 -8.50 -0.98 33.26
N ALA A 79 -7.38 -1.52 32.77
CA ALA A 79 -7.38 -2.74 31.94
C ALA A 79 -6.43 -3.81 32.51
N GLN A 80 -6.96 -4.62 33.42
CA GLN A 80 -6.21 -5.67 34.12
C GLN A 80 -6.29 -7.04 33.43
N THR A 81 -7.42 -7.37 32.82
CA THR A 81 -7.59 -8.63 32.08
C THR A 81 -7.41 -8.42 30.59
N THR A 82 -7.14 -9.50 29.84
CA THR A 82 -7.08 -9.46 28.37
C THR A 82 -8.39 -8.95 27.76
N GLY A 83 -9.53 -9.28 28.36
CA GLY A 83 -10.84 -8.77 27.93
C GLY A 83 -10.96 -7.25 28.10
N ASP A 84 -10.51 -6.73 29.25
CA ASP A 84 -10.50 -5.29 29.51
C ASP A 84 -9.55 -4.55 28.56
N GLN A 85 -8.39 -5.14 28.27
CA GLN A 85 -7.41 -4.58 27.32
C GLN A 85 -7.99 -4.49 25.90
N ILE A 86 -8.69 -5.53 25.43
CA ILE A 86 -9.35 -5.51 24.12
C ILE A 86 -10.44 -4.44 24.08
N ASN A 87 -11.25 -4.34 25.14
CA ASN A 87 -12.28 -3.30 25.25
C ASN A 87 -11.67 -1.90 25.28
N PHE A 88 -10.57 -1.72 26.01
CA PHE A 88 -9.83 -0.47 26.07
C PHE A 88 -9.33 -0.05 24.69
N ILE A 89 -8.65 -0.96 23.96
CA ILE A 89 -8.17 -0.72 22.59
C ILE A 89 -9.34 -0.39 21.65
N SER A 90 -10.47 -1.09 21.77
CA SER A 90 -11.64 -0.90 20.90
C SER A 90 -12.26 0.49 21.06
N ASN A 91 -12.19 1.07 22.26
CA ASN A 91 -12.70 2.39 22.59
C ASN A 91 -11.76 3.54 22.20
N LEU A 92 -10.52 3.26 21.78
CA LEU A 92 -9.60 4.29 21.32
C LEU A 92 -10.13 5.00 20.08
N GLN A 93 -9.93 6.32 20.00
CA GLN A 93 -10.28 7.12 18.82
C GLN A 93 -9.15 7.09 17.77
N ILE A 94 -8.78 5.88 17.33
CA ILE A 94 -7.77 5.64 16.29
C ILE A 94 -8.37 4.82 15.15
N PRO A 95 -7.77 4.83 13.94
CA PRO A 95 -8.26 4.03 12.82
C PRO A 95 -8.37 2.53 13.15
N GLU A 96 -9.41 1.87 12.64
CA GLU A 96 -9.68 0.44 12.88
C GLU A 96 -8.51 -0.48 12.51
N ALA A 97 -7.73 -0.13 11.48
CA ALA A 97 -6.53 -0.87 11.12
C ALA A 97 -5.52 -0.96 12.28
N PHE A 98 -5.33 0.14 13.03
CA PHE A 98 -4.44 0.15 14.18
C PHE A 98 -5.03 -0.65 15.35
N LYS A 99 -6.33 -0.54 15.60
CA LYS A 99 -7.00 -1.35 16.65
C LYS A 99 -6.86 -2.84 16.37
N HIS A 100 -7.09 -3.26 15.13
CA HIS A 100 -6.93 -4.66 14.73
C HIS A 100 -5.50 -5.16 14.96
N ILE A 101 -4.49 -4.38 14.57
CA ILE A 101 -3.08 -4.73 14.81
C ILE A 101 -2.81 -4.84 16.32
N LEU A 102 -3.26 -3.88 17.11
CA LEU A 102 -3.08 -3.87 18.56
C LEU A 102 -3.75 -5.07 19.23
N VAL A 103 -4.99 -5.43 18.84
CA VAL A 103 -5.69 -6.58 19.40
C VAL A 103 -5.03 -7.90 18.98
N THR A 104 -4.68 -8.04 17.70
CA THR A 104 -4.05 -9.27 17.15
C THR A 104 -2.69 -9.57 17.81
N ASN A 105 -1.96 -8.52 18.18
CA ASN A 105 -0.61 -8.62 18.73
C ASN A 105 -0.57 -8.45 20.26
N ASN A 106 -1.72 -8.36 20.95
CA ASN A 106 -1.78 -8.21 22.41
C ASN A 106 -1.47 -9.54 23.11
N ASN A 107 -0.19 -9.94 23.12
CA ASN A 107 0.29 -11.18 23.72
C ASN A 107 1.67 -10.97 24.37
N SER A 108 2.11 -11.92 25.20
CA SER A 108 3.34 -11.80 25.98
C SER A 108 4.62 -11.68 25.13
N GLU A 109 4.66 -12.27 23.94
CA GLU A 109 5.83 -12.21 23.05
C GLU A 109 6.09 -10.77 22.61
N ILE A 110 5.06 -10.06 22.17
CA ILE A 110 5.20 -8.67 21.72
C ILE A 110 5.55 -7.72 22.86
N TYR A 111 5.01 -7.95 24.07
CA TYR A 111 5.38 -7.18 25.25
C TYR A 111 6.87 -7.32 25.57
N ASN A 112 7.40 -8.54 25.49
CA ASN A 112 8.82 -8.80 25.70
C ASN A 112 9.69 -8.16 24.61
N LEU A 113 9.28 -8.21 23.34
CA LEU A 113 10.02 -7.59 22.24
C LEU A 113 10.10 -6.05 22.36
N LEU A 114 9.05 -5.43 22.91
CA LEU A 114 8.99 -3.99 23.13
C LEU A 114 9.63 -3.55 24.45
N ASP A 115 9.98 -4.49 25.33
CA ASP A 115 10.43 -4.26 26.71
C ASP A 115 9.43 -3.42 27.52
N VAL A 116 8.16 -3.87 27.53
CA VAL A 116 7.06 -3.17 28.20
C VAL A 116 6.22 -4.12 29.06
N SER A 117 5.64 -3.58 30.14
CA SER A 117 4.82 -4.35 31.09
C SER A 117 3.39 -3.83 31.26
N SER A 118 3.09 -2.63 30.75
CA SER A 118 1.77 -2.00 30.85
C SER A 118 1.07 -1.92 29.50
N ILE A 119 -0.26 -1.98 29.50
CA ILE A 119 -1.07 -1.82 28.28
C ILE A 119 -0.85 -0.44 27.62
N GLY A 120 -0.63 0.60 28.42
CA GLY A 120 -0.35 1.95 27.91
C GLY A 120 0.99 2.01 27.18
N ASP A 121 2.03 1.40 27.75
CA ASP A 121 3.34 1.29 27.12
C ASP A 121 3.33 0.39 25.89
N TYR A 122 2.55 -0.70 25.91
CA TYR A 122 2.33 -1.57 24.77
C TYR A 122 1.68 -0.81 23.60
N ILE A 123 0.57 -0.11 23.84
CA ILE A 123 -0.11 0.67 22.80
C ILE A 123 0.82 1.76 22.27
N GLY A 124 1.47 2.51 23.16
CA GLY A 124 2.41 3.56 22.78
C GLY A 124 3.59 3.03 21.96
N GLY A 125 4.22 1.94 22.40
CA GLY A 125 5.36 1.31 21.74
C GLY A 125 5.00 0.69 20.39
N MET A 126 3.86 0.01 20.28
CA MET A 126 3.37 -0.55 19.02
C MET A 126 3.07 0.55 18.00
N ILE A 127 2.33 1.59 18.39
CA ILE A 127 2.01 2.70 17.49
C ILE A 127 3.29 3.44 17.08
N ALA A 128 4.23 3.69 18.01
CA ALA A 128 5.51 4.31 17.69
C ALA A 128 6.32 3.48 16.68
N THR A 129 6.37 2.16 16.87
CA THR A 129 7.04 1.23 15.94
C THR A 129 6.40 1.27 14.55
N LEU A 130 5.07 1.29 14.46
CA LEU A 130 4.36 1.41 13.19
C LEU A 130 4.66 2.73 12.48
N ILE A 131 4.65 3.84 13.22
CA ILE A 131 4.97 5.17 12.67
C ILE A 131 6.41 5.18 12.14
N ILE A 132 7.38 4.65 12.89
CA ILE A 132 8.77 4.58 12.45
C ILE A 132 8.93 3.68 11.22
N ASN A 133 8.25 2.53 11.18
CA ASN A 133 8.25 1.66 10.00
C ASN A 133 7.74 2.40 8.76
N ILE A 134 6.65 3.18 8.89
CA ILE A 134 6.12 4.00 7.80
C ILE A 134 7.12 5.06 7.37
N ILE A 135 7.71 5.79 8.32
CA ILE A 135 8.72 6.83 8.04
C ILE A 135 9.95 6.22 7.34
N ALA A 136 10.46 5.11 7.85
CA ALA A 136 11.61 4.39 7.28
C ALA A 136 11.30 3.90 5.86
N PHE A 137 10.14 3.27 5.66
CA PHE A 137 9.70 2.79 4.35
C PHE A 137 9.61 3.96 3.36
N LEU A 138 8.92 5.05 3.71
CA LEU A 138 8.77 6.21 2.84
C LEU A 138 10.11 6.89 2.54
N GLY A 139 10.96 7.07 3.56
CA GLY A 139 12.27 7.67 3.41
C GLY A 139 13.16 6.86 2.47
N VAL A 140 13.24 5.55 2.68
CA VAL A 140 13.98 4.64 1.80
C VAL A 140 13.40 4.63 0.40
N PHE A 141 12.07 4.54 0.26
CA PHE A 141 11.41 4.56 -1.04
C PHE A 141 11.73 5.82 -1.84
N ILE A 142 11.69 6.99 -1.19
CA ILE A 142 12.02 8.26 -1.81
C ILE A 142 13.49 8.27 -2.26
N ILE A 143 14.43 7.89 -1.38
CA ILE A 143 15.87 7.87 -1.69
C ILE A 143 16.15 6.90 -2.85
N VAL A 144 15.67 5.66 -2.78
CA VAL A 144 15.84 4.64 -3.83
C VAL A 144 15.23 5.11 -5.15
N SER A 145 14.03 5.70 -5.11
CA SER A 145 13.38 6.22 -6.31
C SER A 145 14.16 7.36 -6.96
N ILE A 146 14.77 8.24 -6.15
CA ILE A 146 15.65 9.31 -6.65
C ILE A 146 16.91 8.71 -7.27
N LEU A 147 17.57 7.77 -6.58
CA LEU A 147 18.79 7.13 -7.07
C LEU A 147 18.55 6.39 -8.40
N LEU A 148 17.48 5.60 -8.50
CA LEU A 148 17.11 4.94 -9.75
C LEU A 148 16.83 5.94 -10.87
N LYS A 149 16.14 7.05 -10.57
CA LYS A 149 15.89 8.10 -11.56
C LYS A 149 17.18 8.75 -12.05
N VAL A 150 18.15 8.99 -11.18
CA VAL A 150 19.47 9.50 -11.56
C VAL A 150 20.19 8.51 -12.47
N VAL A 151 20.23 7.23 -12.10
CA VAL A 151 20.85 6.17 -12.91
C VAL A 151 20.21 6.10 -14.30
N ILE A 152 18.88 6.10 -14.38
CA ILE A 152 18.14 6.06 -15.65
C ILE A 152 18.48 7.27 -16.52
N ASN A 153 18.52 8.47 -15.94
CA ASN A 153 18.87 9.69 -16.68
C ASN A 153 20.32 9.66 -17.20
N LEU A 154 21.26 9.05 -16.47
CA LEU A 154 22.65 8.87 -16.92
C LEU A 154 22.74 7.87 -18.09
N VAL A 155 21.94 6.79 -18.04
CA VAL A 155 21.85 5.81 -19.14
C VAL A 155 21.21 6.40 -20.40
N ASP A 156 20.21 7.27 -20.23
CA ASP A 156 19.56 8.01 -21.32
C ASP A 156 20.51 8.99 -22.03
N LEU A 157 21.55 9.51 -21.34
CA LEU A 157 22.58 10.38 -21.93
C LEU A 157 23.45 9.63 -22.96
N VAL A 158 23.66 8.33 -22.75
CA VAL A 158 24.54 7.47 -23.56
C VAL A 158 23.79 6.81 -24.73
N SER A 159 22.46 6.86 -24.73
CA SER A 159 21.61 6.11 -25.68
C SER A 159 20.80 7.01 -26.60
N LYS A 160 21.46 7.71 -27.53
CA LYS A 160 20.78 8.37 -28.67
C LYS A 160 20.68 7.40 -29.84
N LEU A 161 19.68 6.51 -29.84
CA LEU A 161 19.34 5.74 -31.04
C LEU A 161 18.13 6.40 -31.76
N PRO A 162 18.33 7.01 -32.94
CA PRO A 162 17.30 7.71 -33.71
C PRO A 162 16.33 6.76 -34.45
N VAL A 163 16.08 5.57 -33.94
CA VAL A 163 15.42 4.51 -34.71
C VAL A 163 13.92 4.47 -34.36
N LEU A 164 13.21 5.42 -34.99
CA LEU A 164 11.77 5.60 -35.13
C LEU A 164 10.97 5.99 -33.87
N ASN A 165 10.91 7.31 -33.65
CA ASN A 165 10.02 7.99 -32.68
C ASN A 165 8.58 7.45 -32.68
N GLN A 166 8.04 7.06 -33.85
CA GLN A 166 6.68 6.51 -33.97
C GLN A 166 6.54 5.11 -33.37
N ILE A 167 7.51 4.21 -33.56
CA ILE A 167 7.50 2.87 -32.97
C ILE A 167 7.64 2.98 -31.45
N ASN A 168 8.50 3.87 -30.97
CA ASN A 168 8.63 4.14 -29.54
C ASN A 168 7.32 4.69 -28.95
N LYS A 169 6.66 5.64 -29.61
CA LYS A 169 5.37 6.16 -29.13
C LYS A 169 4.26 5.10 -29.18
N LEU A 170 4.18 4.29 -30.24
CA LEU A 170 3.19 3.23 -30.38
C LEU A 170 3.38 2.12 -29.34
N GLY A 171 4.63 1.71 -29.08
CA GLY A 171 4.92 0.79 -27.97
C GLY A 171 4.55 1.40 -26.61
N GLY A 172 4.76 2.71 -26.44
CA GLY A 172 4.30 3.46 -25.26
C GLY A 172 2.80 3.38 -25.08
N LEU A 173 2.02 3.54 -26.16
CA LEU A 173 0.57 3.37 -26.15
C LEU A 173 0.18 1.96 -25.69
N ILE A 174 0.78 0.91 -26.27
CA ILE A 174 0.49 -0.49 -25.92
C ILE A 174 0.76 -0.75 -24.43
N ILE A 175 1.94 -0.35 -23.92
CA ILE A 175 2.26 -0.48 -22.50
C ILE A 175 1.27 0.32 -21.64
N GLY A 176 0.92 1.55 -22.05
CA GLY A 176 -0.02 2.38 -21.32
C GLY A 176 -1.41 1.75 -21.20
N VAL A 177 -1.87 1.06 -22.25
CA VAL A 177 -3.11 0.28 -22.19
C VAL A 177 -2.99 -0.86 -21.18
N ILE A 178 -1.89 -1.63 -21.21
CA ILE A 178 -1.66 -2.73 -20.25
C ILE A 178 -1.64 -2.21 -18.81
N ILE A 179 -0.92 -1.12 -18.54
CA ILE A 179 -0.86 -0.48 -17.22
C ILE A 179 -2.26 -0.04 -16.78
N GLY A 180 -3.03 0.59 -17.67
CA GLY A 180 -4.40 1.00 -17.40
C GLY A 180 -5.31 -0.17 -17.02
N ILE A 181 -5.21 -1.30 -17.74
CA ILE A 181 -5.96 -2.52 -17.44
C ILE A 181 -5.59 -3.07 -16.06
N VAL A 182 -4.29 -3.20 -15.77
CA VAL A 182 -3.81 -3.68 -14.45
C VAL A 182 -4.29 -2.77 -13.32
N MET A 183 -4.31 -1.45 -13.54
CA MET A 183 -4.81 -0.48 -12.57
C MET A 183 -6.31 -0.63 -12.34
N VAL A 184 -7.11 -0.84 -13.39
CA VAL A 184 -8.55 -1.13 -13.27
C VAL A 184 -8.77 -2.41 -12.47
N TRP A 185 -8.03 -3.49 -12.76
CA TRP A 185 -8.11 -4.74 -12.00
C TRP A 185 -7.78 -4.57 -10.50
N PHE A 186 -6.78 -3.77 -10.20
CA PHE A 186 -6.41 -3.48 -8.81
C PHE A 186 -7.49 -2.68 -8.08
N LEU A 187 -8.08 -1.66 -8.74
CA LEU A 187 -9.20 -0.90 -8.19
C LEU A 187 -10.46 -1.76 -8.01
N SER A 188 -10.74 -2.67 -8.96
CA SER A 188 -11.83 -3.64 -8.84
C SER A 188 -11.65 -4.58 -7.66
N LEU A 189 -10.42 -5.06 -7.40
CA LEU A 189 -10.11 -5.86 -6.20
C LEU A 189 -10.47 -5.10 -4.92
N ILE A 190 -10.03 -3.84 -4.82
CA ILE A 190 -10.33 -2.99 -3.65
C ILE A 190 -11.85 -2.82 -3.53
N LEU A 191 -12.55 -2.52 -4.62
CA LEU A 191 -14.01 -2.36 -4.63
C LEU A 191 -14.73 -3.62 -4.12
N SER A 192 -14.29 -4.82 -4.54
CA SER A 192 -14.88 -6.10 -4.10
C SER A 192 -14.77 -6.34 -2.60
N MET A 193 -13.74 -5.80 -1.93
CA MET A 193 -13.61 -5.87 -0.46
C MET A 193 -14.76 -5.15 0.27
N PHE A 194 -15.40 -4.19 -0.39
CA PHE A 194 -16.52 -3.43 0.15
C PHE A 194 -17.88 -3.94 -0.35
N SER A 195 -17.96 -5.11 -1.00
CA SER A 195 -19.20 -5.61 -1.62
C SER A 195 -20.40 -5.73 -0.67
N ALA A 196 -20.16 -5.98 0.63
CA ALA A 196 -21.20 -6.02 1.65
C ALA A 196 -21.60 -4.64 2.24
N ASN A 197 -20.92 -3.56 1.85
CA ASN A 197 -21.16 -2.23 2.38
C ASN A 197 -22.29 -1.52 1.59
N PRO A 198 -23.40 -1.09 2.22
CA PRO A 198 -24.48 -0.38 1.54
C PRO A 198 -24.05 0.90 0.81
N GLY A 199 -22.96 1.54 1.26
CA GLY A 199 -22.42 2.75 0.66
C GLY A 199 -21.88 2.56 -0.76
N VAL A 200 -21.58 1.32 -1.19
CA VAL A 200 -21.12 1.01 -2.55
C VAL A 200 -22.16 0.23 -3.37
N ALA A 201 -23.35 -0.03 -2.83
CA ALA A 201 -24.40 -0.81 -3.50
C ALA A 201 -24.73 -0.26 -4.90
N LYS A 202 -24.89 1.06 -5.02
CA LYS A 202 -25.15 1.75 -6.30
C LYS A 202 -24.03 1.56 -7.33
N VAL A 203 -22.78 1.39 -6.87
CA VAL A 203 -21.63 1.12 -7.76
C VAL A 203 -21.75 -0.30 -8.32
N PHE A 204 -22.08 -1.29 -7.49
CA PHE A 204 -22.31 -2.67 -7.95
C PHE A 204 -23.54 -2.80 -8.86
N GLU A 205 -24.65 -2.13 -8.53
CA GLU A 205 -25.83 -2.07 -9.42
C GLU A 205 -25.49 -1.48 -10.79
N THR A 206 -24.71 -0.38 -10.81
CA THR A 206 -24.23 0.21 -12.06
C THR A 206 -23.29 -0.75 -12.79
N LEU A 207 -22.39 -1.43 -12.07
CA LEU A 207 -21.43 -2.37 -12.64
C LEU A 207 -22.14 -3.52 -13.36
N GLU A 208 -23.22 -4.06 -12.79
CA GLU A 208 -23.98 -5.18 -13.36
C GLU A 208 -24.58 -4.86 -14.74
N VAL A 209 -24.99 -3.61 -14.97
CA VAL A 209 -25.55 -3.13 -16.23
C VAL A 209 -24.51 -2.44 -17.13
N SER A 210 -23.24 -2.43 -16.72
CA SER A 210 -22.13 -1.87 -17.50
C SER A 210 -21.63 -2.87 -18.54
N GLU A 211 -21.09 -2.38 -19.65
CA GLU A 211 -20.52 -3.25 -20.69
C GLU A 211 -19.01 -3.44 -20.49
N VAL A 212 -18.27 -2.33 -20.46
CA VAL A 212 -16.81 -2.31 -20.41
C VAL A 212 -16.31 -2.54 -18.99
N ALA A 213 -16.89 -1.86 -18.00
CA ALA A 213 -16.49 -2.00 -16.62
C ALA A 213 -16.74 -3.43 -16.11
N LYS A 214 -17.89 -4.01 -16.46
CA LYS A 214 -18.22 -5.40 -16.15
C LYS A 214 -17.26 -6.38 -16.83
N PHE A 215 -16.98 -6.18 -18.12
CA PHE A 215 -16.02 -7.01 -18.85
C PHE A 215 -14.65 -7.09 -18.14
N PHE A 216 -14.09 -5.96 -17.72
CA PHE A 216 -12.81 -5.93 -17.02
C PHE A 216 -12.88 -6.48 -15.60
N TYR A 217 -14.01 -6.30 -14.92
CA TYR A 217 -14.26 -6.88 -13.59
C TYR A 217 -14.34 -8.41 -13.65
N ASP A 218 -15.13 -8.98 -14.57
CA ASP A 218 -15.33 -10.43 -14.71
C ASP A 218 -14.08 -11.15 -15.24
N ASN A 219 -13.28 -10.46 -16.07
CA ASN A 219 -12.02 -10.99 -16.60
C ASN A 219 -10.78 -10.59 -15.79
N ASN A 220 -10.96 -10.18 -14.53
CA ASN A 220 -9.87 -9.74 -13.67
C ASN A 220 -8.92 -10.89 -13.29
N LEU A 221 -7.71 -10.90 -13.88
CA LEU A 221 -6.69 -11.91 -13.57
C LEU A 221 -6.21 -11.86 -12.13
N LEU A 222 -6.12 -10.66 -11.53
CA LEU A 222 -5.71 -10.52 -10.13
C LEU A 222 -6.77 -11.13 -9.20
N MET A 223 -8.05 -10.91 -9.51
CA MET A 223 -9.16 -11.55 -8.80
C MET A 223 -9.06 -13.07 -8.90
N LYS A 224 -8.83 -13.62 -10.10
CA LYS A 224 -8.63 -15.06 -10.29
C LYS A 224 -7.45 -15.59 -9.48
N ILE A 225 -6.34 -14.87 -9.37
CA ILE A 225 -5.20 -15.30 -8.55
C ILE A 225 -5.58 -15.32 -7.06
N VAL A 226 -6.26 -14.28 -6.58
CA VAL A 226 -6.65 -14.14 -5.16
C VAL A 226 -7.72 -15.14 -4.76
N THR A 227 -8.71 -15.41 -5.62
CA THR A 227 -9.84 -16.30 -5.32
C THR A 227 -9.58 -17.77 -5.66
N ASN A 228 -8.51 -18.08 -6.38
CA ASN A 228 -8.10 -19.47 -6.65
C ASN A 228 -7.39 -20.08 -5.42
N VAL A 229 -8.16 -20.19 -4.34
CA VAL A 229 -7.82 -20.75 -3.01
C VAL A 229 -7.76 -22.28 -3.03
N SER A 230 -8.00 -22.93 -4.18
CA SER A 230 -7.88 -24.39 -4.33
C SER A 230 -6.47 -24.97 -4.06
N LYS A 231 -5.47 -24.12 -3.80
CA LYS A 231 -4.12 -24.51 -3.35
C LYS A 231 -3.74 -24.08 -1.93
N SER A 232 -4.57 -23.34 -1.20
CA SER A 232 -4.24 -22.91 0.18
C SER A 232 -5.09 -23.57 1.27
N ILE A 233 -6.02 -24.46 0.90
CA ILE A 233 -6.84 -25.26 1.85
C ILE A 233 -6.55 -26.77 1.74
N VAL A 234 -5.85 -27.23 0.71
CA VAL A 234 -5.49 -28.65 0.51
C VAL A 234 -3.97 -28.86 0.45
N GLY A 235 -3.21 -28.02 1.16
CA GLY A 235 -1.77 -28.18 1.39
C GLY A 235 -1.47 -28.13 2.86
#